data_AF-A0A699WJM7-F1
#
_entry.id   AF-A0A699WJM7-F1
#
_cell.length_a   1.000
_cell.length_b   1.000
_cell.length_c   1.000
_cell.angle_alpha   90.00
_cell.angle_beta   90.00
_cell.angle_gamma   90.00
#
_symmetry.space_group_name_H-M   'P 1'
#
loop_
_entity.id
_entity.type
_entity.pdbx_description
1 polymer ?
#
loop_
_entity_poly.entity_id
_entity_poly.type
_entity_poly.pdbx_seq_one_letter_code
_entity_poly.pdbx_strand_id
1 'polypeptide(L)'
;MTHLLEKNSPFIFSNECIQAFRTLKDKLTEMPILIAPNWDQPFELMCDASHYAVGAVLGQRIEKHFRSIHYASKTMNQAEVNYTTTEKEMLAVVYAFENFRSYLIMN
;
A
#
# COMPACT_ATOMS: atom_id res chain seq x y z
N MET A 1 -4.81 15.39 2.54
CA MET A 1 -5.01 14.04 1.98
C MET A 1 -6.40 13.57 2.45
N THR A 2 -7.32 13.34 1.51
CA THR A 2 -8.77 13.04 1.71
C THR A 2 -9.54 13.97 2.67
N HIS A 3 -9.43 15.29 2.49
CA HIS A 3 -10.20 16.27 3.28
C HIS A 3 -11.72 16.27 3.01
N LEU A 4 -12.14 15.61 1.93
CA LEU A 4 -13.54 15.57 1.48
C LEU A 4 -14.49 14.95 2.51
N LEU A 5 -13.99 14.08 3.38
CA LEU A 5 -14.79 13.35 4.38
C LEU A 5 -14.47 13.78 5.81
N GLU A 6 -13.69 14.85 5.99
CA GLU A 6 -13.39 15.36 7.33
C GLU A 6 -14.65 15.92 7.99
N LYS A 7 -14.78 15.66 9.29
CA LYS A 7 -15.92 16.14 10.08
C LYS A 7 -15.98 17.67 10.01
N ASN A 8 -17.17 18.21 9.74
CA ASN A 8 -17.43 19.65 9.60
C ASN A 8 -16.72 20.32 8.40
N SER A 9 -16.21 19.55 7.44
CA SER A 9 -15.67 20.07 6.19
C SER A 9 -16.73 20.01 5.07
N PRO A 10 -16.90 21.07 4.26
CA PRO A 10 -17.79 21.01 3.10
C PRO A 10 -17.23 20.04 2.04
N PHE A 11 -18.09 19.21 1.47
CA PHE A 11 -17.71 18.32 0.36
C PHE A 11 -17.56 19.14 -0.93
N ILE A 12 -16.34 19.57 -1.24
CA ILE A 12 -16.02 20.32 -2.46
C ILE A 12 -15.17 19.44 -3.37
N PHE A 13 -15.81 18.83 -4.37
CA PHE A 13 -15.12 17.99 -5.36
C PHE A 13 -14.44 18.84 -6.43
N SER A 14 -13.25 19.34 -6.11
CA SER A 14 -12.49 20.29 -6.95
C SER A 14 -11.88 19.65 -8.21
N ASN A 15 -11.28 20.47 -9.07
CA ASN A 15 -10.56 20.00 -10.26
C ASN A 15 -9.36 19.11 -9.89
N GLU A 16 -8.68 19.40 -8.78
CA GLU A 16 -7.60 18.56 -8.26
C GLU A 16 -8.14 17.19 -7.84
N CYS A 17 -9.33 17.12 -7.25
CA CYS A 17 -9.99 15.86 -6.90
C CYS A 17 -10.35 15.06 -8.16
N ILE A 18 -10.86 15.71 -9.20
CA ILE A 18 -11.14 15.08 -10.50
C ILE A 18 -9.85 14.52 -11.12
N GLN A 19 -8.76 15.29 -11.09
CA GLN A 19 -7.48 14.86 -11.64
C GLN A 19 -6.90 13.67 -10.87
N ALA A 20 -6.96 13.71 -9.53
CA ALA A 20 -6.54 12.59 -8.69
C ALA A 20 -7.39 11.33 -8.95
N PHE A 21 -8.71 11.48 -9.04
CA PHE A 21 -9.62 10.37 -9.35
C PHE A 21 -9.32 9.74 -10.72
N ARG A 22 -9.14 10.55 -11.76
CA ARG A 22 -8.78 10.07 -13.11
C ARG A 22 -7.44 9.34 -13.11
N THR A 23 -6.43 9.93 -12.45
CA THR A 23 -5.11 9.31 -12.33
C THR A 23 -5.20 7.94 -11.66
N LEU A 24 -5.95 7.83 -10.56
CA LEU A 24 -6.15 6.56 -9.87
C LEU A 24 -6.87 5.53 -10.75
N LYS A 25 -7.94 5.95 -11.45
CA LYS A 25 -8.67 5.07 -12.37
C LYS A 25 -7.77 4.53 -13.47
N ASP A 26 -7.00 5.40 -14.12
CA ASP A 26 -6.12 5.01 -15.22
C ASP A 26 -5.03 4.06 -14.72
N LYS A 27 -4.42 4.36 -13.57
CA LYS A 27 -3.42 3.47 -12.95
C LYS A 27 -3.98 2.11 -12.54
N LEU A 28 -5.21 2.06 -12.03
CA LEU A 28 -5.88 0.80 -11.70
C LEU A 28 -6.18 -0.05 -12.94
N THR A 29 -6.46 0.58 -14.09
CA THR A 29 -6.71 -0.14 -15.36
C THR A 29 -5.44 -0.58 -16.07
N GLU A 30 -4.31 0.10 -15.85
CA GLU A 30 -3.00 -0.25 -16.42
C GLU A 30 -2.23 -1.30 -15.59
N MET A 31 -2.64 -1.51 -14.33
CA MET A 31 -1.83 -2.27 -13.37
C MET A 31 -1.71 -3.75 -13.78
N PRO A 32 -0.50 -4.35 -13.71
CA PRO A 32 -0.32 -5.76 -14.02
C PRO A 32 -1.25 -6.63 -13.17
N ILE A 33 -1.78 -7.67 -13.82
CA ILE A 33 -2.73 -8.63 -13.25
C ILE A 33 -2.16 -9.17 -11.94
N LEU A 34 -2.87 -8.93 -10.83
CA LEU A 34 -2.63 -9.62 -9.58
C LEU A 34 -2.77 -11.13 -9.83
N ILE A 35 -1.79 -11.91 -9.39
CA ILE A 35 -1.85 -13.36 -9.53
C ILE A 35 -2.41 -13.99 -8.25
N ALA A 36 -3.00 -15.17 -8.39
CA ALA A 36 -3.29 -16.01 -7.24
C ALA A 36 -1.98 -16.49 -6.59
N PRO A 37 -1.92 -16.62 -5.25
CA PRO A 37 -0.74 -17.16 -4.58
C PRO A 37 -0.51 -18.61 -4.96
N ASN A 38 0.75 -18.98 -5.21
CA ASN A 38 1.18 -20.37 -5.27
C ASN A 38 1.81 -20.76 -3.92
N TRP A 39 1.10 -21.54 -3.12
CA TRP A 39 1.53 -21.90 -1.77
C TRP A 39 2.80 -22.75 -1.69
N ASP A 40 3.23 -23.36 -2.82
CA ASP A 40 4.47 -24.13 -2.90
C ASP A 40 5.71 -23.25 -3.18
N GLN A 41 5.53 -21.93 -3.35
CA GLN A 41 6.59 -20.98 -3.67
C GLN A 41 6.78 -19.98 -2.52
N PRO A 42 8.03 -19.54 -2.26
CA PRO A 42 8.28 -18.54 -1.22
C PRO A 42 7.63 -17.20 -1.59
N PHE A 43 7.05 -16.56 -0.58
CA PHE A 43 6.58 -15.18 -0.70
C PHE A 43 7.77 -14.21 -0.62
N GLU A 44 7.70 -13.16 -1.43
CA GLU A 44 8.56 -11.99 -1.35
C GLU A 44 7.73 -10.80 -0.87
N LEU A 45 8.22 -10.13 0.17
CA LEU A 45 7.61 -8.92 0.73
C LEU A 45 8.53 -7.74 0.47
N MET A 46 7.99 -6.69 -0.16
CA MET A 46 8.69 -5.41 -0.31
C MET A 46 7.91 -4.34 0.46
N CYS A 47 8.61 -3.58 1.28
CA CYS A 47 8.06 -2.48 2.07
C CYS A 47 8.80 -1.20 1.70
N ASP A 48 8.11 -0.07 1.75
CA ASP A 48 8.68 1.25 1.54
C ASP A 48 7.93 2.28 2.40
N ALA A 49 8.65 3.29 2.86
CA ALA A 49 8.06 4.39 3.60
C ALA A 49 8.40 5.74 2.94
N SER A 50 7.35 6.53 2.73
CA SER A 50 7.50 7.95 2.38
C SER A 50 7.48 8.82 3.64
N HIS A 51 7.50 10.14 3.45
CA HIS A 51 7.39 11.08 4.55
C HIS A 51 6.04 11.05 5.27
N TYR A 52 4.97 10.56 4.62
CA TYR A 52 3.59 10.69 5.09
C TYR A 52 2.75 9.41 4.95
N ALA A 53 3.30 8.34 4.38
CA ALA A 53 2.60 7.09 4.12
C ALA A 53 3.57 5.92 4.07
N VAL A 54 3.09 4.74 4.44
CA VAL A 54 3.80 3.46 4.25
C VAL A 54 3.11 2.64 3.17
N GLY A 55 3.89 1.86 2.44
CA GLY A 55 3.43 0.93 1.41
C GLY A 55 4.11 -0.42 1.54
N ALA A 56 3.40 -1.46 1.11
CA ALA A 56 3.91 -2.81 1.04
C ALA A 56 3.29 -3.56 -0.15
N VAL A 57 4.07 -4.44 -0.76
CA VAL A 57 3.61 -5.37 -1.79
C VAL A 57 4.06 -6.78 -1.45
N LEU A 58 3.10 -7.69 -1.42
CA LEU A 58 3.30 -9.12 -1.36
C LEU A 58 3.29 -9.68 -2.78
N GLY A 59 4.29 -10.50 -3.11
CA GLY A 59 4.34 -11.19 -4.39
C GLY A 59 5.20 -12.45 -4.34
N GLN A 60 5.42 -13.02 -5.51
CA GLN A 60 6.25 -14.21 -5.69
C GLN A 60 7.12 -14.04 -6.93
N ARG A 61 8.29 -14.68 -6.94
CA ARG A 61 9.18 -14.68 -8.10
C ARG A 61 8.87 -15.88 -9.00
N ILE A 62 8.25 -15.61 -10.14
CA ILE A 62 7.93 -16.61 -11.17
C ILE A 62 8.84 -16.36 -12.37
N GLU A 63 9.63 -17.36 -12.76
CA GLU A 63 10.57 -17.26 -13.89
C GLU A 63 11.47 -16.02 -13.79
N LYS A 64 11.99 -15.73 -12.58
CA LYS A 64 12.81 -14.56 -12.22
C LYS A 64 12.09 -13.21 -12.17
N HIS A 65 10.81 -13.14 -12.56
CA HIS A 65 10.01 -11.93 -12.51
C HIS A 65 9.19 -11.87 -11.23
N PHE A 66 9.19 -10.72 -10.57
CA PHE A 66 8.30 -10.47 -9.43
C PHE A 66 6.87 -10.32 -9.94
N ARG A 67 5.96 -11.11 -9.39
CA ARG A 67 4.52 -11.08 -9.70
C ARG A 67 3.76 -10.75 -8.42
N SER A 68 3.06 -9.62 -8.44
CA SER A 68 2.32 -9.12 -7.28
C SER A 68 1.06 -9.94 -7.01
N ILE A 69 0.80 -10.19 -5.73
CA ILE A 69 -0.39 -10.88 -5.22
C ILE A 69 -1.28 -9.88 -4.50
N HIS A 70 -0.71 -9.01 -3.66
CA HIS A 70 -1.47 -8.04 -2.88
C HIS A 70 -0.65 -6.77 -2.62
N TYR A 71 -1.29 -5.62 -2.75
CA TYR A 71 -0.74 -4.32 -2.35
C TYR A 71 -1.44 -3.81 -1.09
N ALA A 72 -0.71 -3.21 -0.17
CA ALA A 72 -1.27 -2.54 1.00
C ALA A 72 -0.56 -1.21 1.19
N SER A 73 -1.29 -0.15 1.50
CA SER A 73 -0.69 1.13 1.86
C SER A 73 -1.59 1.86 2.85
N LYS A 74 -0.98 2.69 3.69
CA LYS A 74 -1.73 3.59 4.58
C LYS A 74 -1.02 4.93 4.69
N THR A 75 -1.83 5.95 4.89
CA THR A 75 -1.36 7.28 5.30
C THR A 75 -1.03 7.24 6.78
N MET A 76 0.11 7.79 7.17
CA MET A 76 0.53 7.88 8.56
C MET A 76 -0.35 8.83 9.35
N ASN A 77 -0.59 8.52 10.63
CA ASN A 77 -1.22 9.46 11.55
C ASN A 77 -0.21 10.54 12.03
N GLN A 78 -0.70 11.54 12.77
CA GLN A 78 0.12 12.67 13.19
C GLN A 78 1.35 12.28 14.03
N ALA A 79 1.25 11.23 14.84
CA ALA A 79 2.38 10.73 15.63
C ALA A 79 3.39 9.98 14.74
N GLU A 80 2.90 9.11 13.86
CA GLU A 80 3.72 8.32 12.92
C GLU A 80 4.49 9.21 11.92
N VAL A 81 3.92 10.33 11.49
CA VAL A 81 4.61 11.31 10.62
C VAL A 81 5.86 11.89 11.30
N ASN A 82 5.89 11.95 12.63
CA ASN A 82 7.03 12.50 13.38
C ASN A 82 8.14 11.47 13.64
N TYR A 83 7.94 10.19 13.26
CA TYR A 83 8.96 9.16 13.37
C TYR A 83 10.18 9.49 12.49
N THR A 84 11.34 9.03 12.94
CA THR A 84 12.59 9.05 12.16
C THR A 84 12.43 8.17 10.91
N THR A 85 13.29 8.37 9.92
CA THR A 85 13.27 7.56 8.68
C THR A 85 13.34 6.07 8.99
N THR A 86 14.23 5.65 9.89
CA THR A 86 14.38 4.23 10.27
C THR A 86 13.13 3.67 10.95
N GLU A 87 12.49 4.44 11.83
CA GLU A 87 11.23 4.02 12.47
C GLU A 87 10.08 3.91 11.45
N LYS A 88 10.06 4.78 10.43
CA LYS A 88 9.06 4.71 9.34
C LYS A 88 9.24 3.48 8.47
N GLU A 89 10.49 3.12 8.14
CA GLU A 89 10.78 1.86 7.44
C GLU A 89 10.33 0.65 8.28
N MET A 90 10.62 0.66 9.58
CA MET A 90 10.16 -0.40 10.48
C MET A 90 8.63 -0.46 10.57
N LEU A 91 7.96 0.69 10.61
CA LEU A 91 6.50 0.78 10.58
C LEU A 91 5.93 0.16 9.29
N ALA A 92 6.57 0.35 8.13
CA ALA A 92 6.15 -0.27 6.88
C ALA A 92 6.22 -1.80 6.95
N VAL A 93 7.27 -2.35 7.58
CA VAL A 93 7.40 -3.79 7.82
C VAL A 93 6.31 -4.30 8.77
N VAL A 94 6.10 -3.65 9.92
CA VAL A 94 5.04 -4.04 10.86
C VAL A 94 3.67 -4.03 10.19
N TYR A 95 3.36 -2.94 9.49
CA TYR A 95 2.12 -2.78 8.74
C TYR A 95 1.92 -3.89 7.71
N ALA A 96 2.98 -4.27 6.99
CA ALA A 96 2.92 -5.34 6.02
C ALA A 96 2.58 -6.70 6.65
N PHE A 97 3.20 -7.06 7.78
CA PHE A 97 2.91 -8.31 8.48
C PHE A 97 1.50 -8.34 9.07
N GLU A 98 0.99 -7.21 9.53
CA GLU A 98 -0.42 -7.10 9.98
C GLU A 98 -1.39 -7.35 8.83
N ASN A 99 -1.15 -6.77 7.65
CA ASN A 99 -2.04 -6.88 6.50
C ASN A 99 -1.92 -8.22 5.76
N PHE A 100 -0.73 -8.79 5.70
CA PHE A 100 -0.46 -10.03 4.95
C PHE A 100 -0.34 -11.26 5.85
N ARG A 101 -0.81 -11.16 7.10
CA ARG A 101 -0.74 -12.22 8.11
C ARG A 101 -1.25 -13.57 7.59
N SER A 102 -2.37 -13.59 6.87
CA SER A 102 -2.95 -14.82 6.32
C SER A 102 -2.09 -15.52 5.27
N TYR A 103 -1.12 -14.82 4.68
CA TYR A 103 -0.18 -15.37 3.70
C TYR A 103 1.15 -15.75 4.34
N LEU A 104 1.66 -14.91 5.25
CA LEU A 104 3.01 -15.03 5.81
C LEU A 104 3.06 -15.89 7.08
N ILE A 105 1.95 -15.99 7.81
CA ILE A 105 1.85 -16.70 9.08
C ILE A 105 0.71 -17.71 8.93
N MET A 106 0.95 -18.74 8.11
CA MET A 106 0.10 -19.94 8.17
C MET A 106 0.31 -20.61 9.52
N ASN A 107 -0.79 -20.88 10.23
CA ASN A 107 -0.82 -21.81 11.35
C ASN A 107 -0.99 -23.24 10.85
#